data_AF-A0A6A5YIH8-F1
#
_entry.id   AF-A0A6A5YIH8-F1
#
_cell.length_a   1.000
_cell.length_b   1.000
_cell.length_c   1.000
_cell.angle_alpha   90.00
_cell.angle_beta   90.00
_cell.angle_gamma   90.00
#
_symmetry.space_group_name_H-M   'P 1'
#
loop_
_entity.id
_entity.type
_entity.pdbx_description
1 polymer ?
#
loop_
_entity_poly.entity_id
_entity_poly.type
_entity_poly.pdbx_seq_one_letter_code
_entity_poly.pdbx_strand_id
1 'polypeptide(L)'
;MDQHDDNDPFRTPQGMARHASGNTDEESLPRASPPSPSAGRGNRSGALAIRSAQPSRMSRYPTQDSMTQTDDSDGNHSRWSPSQLTPSQRGPRRLHARNRDSSDSDRENREYKISASTQLLAEHGSGDILPAGYLRPRGRREVAVHDSDSESQNEILEEPEPSGLGVQFDHSKYAVLARDIESDGFLPIIQAAWRDEIDSGSSFGEGAADDFNGWRDSCDVVLCSMDQDSILHIMAGNLTRAYLASKATDGSLARTLDKYEEWANNGPSIYIRPLADIAGGSLTLDDLEQIIVHLQKYLDPMQTDWAFQIDLQARLRDGDSQEDVQRDVEANRRFFFKTNTSNNSSQRRIVLRRFIAALQGRLQECRQNSTLLEPPLQYVGYAIRASQRRDQHFDLGKSTCWLSTFLQLVCDKLWPGKYSFGFLVICPIVEEDIGAPAEILLTWLSRSYFHAGGLSVGQAGGSTTSLLMHKLSQAARLEFWKDCQDWMLTETDHQASMKLELGRRRELVQRQLAIEEAQVESEFAQVESEFAQVKFELAQIAKNAERLAALEQLE
;
A
#
# COMPACT_ATOMS: atom_id res chain seq x y z
N MET A 1 4.43 -43.10 65.07
CA MET A 1 3.28 -42.90 66.00
C MET A 1 2.20 -42.14 65.25
N ASP A 2 1.69 -42.64 64.12
CA ASP A 2 0.84 -43.85 63.95
C ASP A 2 -0.60 -43.53 64.44
N GLN A 3 -1.57 -43.35 63.52
CA GLN A 3 -2.56 -44.37 63.05
C GLN A 3 -3.84 -44.39 63.93
N HIS A 4 -5.07 -44.61 63.47
CA HIS A 4 -5.78 -44.82 62.18
C HIS A 4 -7.27 -44.41 62.45
N ASP A 5 -8.22 -44.06 61.56
CA ASP A 5 -8.35 -43.82 60.11
C ASP A 5 -9.58 -42.85 59.91
N ASP A 6 -10.40 -42.67 58.84
CA ASP A 6 -10.70 -43.44 57.61
C ASP A 6 -11.46 -42.58 56.53
N ASN A 7 -11.54 -43.09 55.29
CA ASN A 7 -12.45 -42.79 54.17
C ASN A 7 -12.51 -41.39 53.47
N ASP A 8 -12.30 -41.44 52.15
CA ASP A 8 -12.68 -40.49 51.08
C ASP A 8 -13.13 -41.34 49.87
N PRO A 9 -14.13 -40.93 49.06
CA PRO A 9 -13.75 -40.59 47.67
C PRO A 9 -14.57 -39.48 46.98
N PHE A 10 -13.83 -38.58 46.30
CA PHE A 10 -14.16 -37.84 45.06
C PHE A 10 -15.21 -38.52 44.13
N ARG A 11 -15.98 -37.83 43.26
CA ARG A 11 -15.54 -36.83 42.26
C ARG A 11 -16.70 -36.18 41.46
N THR A 12 -16.55 -34.91 41.03
CA THR A 12 -17.11 -34.23 39.82
C THR A 12 -18.58 -34.37 39.38
N PRO A 13 -19.20 -33.25 38.94
CA PRO A 13 -20.30 -33.26 37.97
C PRO A 13 -19.94 -32.61 36.62
N GLN A 14 -20.34 -33.21 35.49
CA GLN A 14 -20.41 -32.53 34.20
C GLN A 14 -21.49 -33.16 33.30
N GLY A 15 -22.55 -32.40 33.02
CA GLY A 15 -23.52 -32.62 31.94
C GLY A 15 -24.48 -33.82 32.02
N MET A 16 -25.75 -33.59 31.74
CA MET A 16 -26.50 -34.35 30.72
C MET A 16 -27.84 -33.68 30.40
N ALA A 17 -28.23 -33.73 29.12
CA ALA A 17 -29.60 -33.46 28.68
C ALA A 17 -30.47 -34.71 28.89
N ARG A 18 -31.80 -34.55 28.82
CA ARG A 18 -32.73 -35.68 28.62
C ARG A 18 -33.81 -35.31 27.62
N HIS A 19 -34.18 -36.30 26.80
CA HIS A 19 -35.33 -36.25 25.91
C HIS A 19 -36.65 -36.30 26.69
N ALA A 20 -37.69 -35.74 26.08
CA ALA A 20 -39.05 -36.23 26.24
C ALA A 20 -39.62 -36.49 24.83
N SER A 21 -40.28 -37.63 24.64
CA SER A 21 -41.01 -37.96 23.42
C SER A 21 -42.49 -38.17 23.77
N GLY A 22 -43.38 -37.69 22.91
CA GLY A 22 -44.82 -37.80 23.07
C GLY A 22 -45.52 -37.46 21.76
N ASN A 23 -46.49 -38.28 21.37
CA ASN A 23 -47.28 -38.08 20.16
C ASN A 23 -48.28 -36.93 20.33
N THR A 24 -48.66 -36.30 19.22
CA THR A 24 -50.08 -36.09 18.86
C THR A 24 -50.20 -35.76 17.37
N ASP A 25 -50.95 -36.63 16.68
CA ASP A 25 -52.03 -36.36 15.74
C ASP A 25 -51.81 -35.59 14.42
N GLU A 26 -52.69 -35.94 13.48
CA GLU A 26 -52.82 -35.35 12.14
C GLU A 26 -53.56 -34.02 12.19
N GLU A 27 -53.20 -33.03 11.36
CA GLU A 27 -54.15 -32.40 10.44
C GLU A 27 -53.54 -31.36 9.46
N SER A 28 -54.24 -31.19 8.33
CA SER A 28 -54.48 -29.92 7.61
C SER A 28 -53.30 -29.04 7.14
N LEU A 29 -52.93 -29.19 5.86
CA LEU A 29 -52.18 -28.20 5.07
C LEU A 29 -52.96 -26.87 4.94
N PRO A 30 -52.24 -25.74 4.79
CA PRO A 30 -52.60 -24.75 3.78
C PRO A 30 -51.47 -24.48 2.77
N ARG A 31 -51.82 -24.42 1.48
CA ARG A 31 -50.91 -23.97 0.42
C ARG A 31 -50.70 -22.45 0.49
N ALA A 32 -49.45 -22.00 0.57
CA ALA A 32 -49.09 -20.62 0.22
C ALA A 32 -48.87 -20.53 -1.31
N SER A 33 -49.52 -19.57 -1.98
CA SER A 33 -49.38 -19.35 -3.42
C SER A 33 -48.19 -18.44 -3.75
N PRO A 34 -47.49 -18.64 -4.88
CA PRO A 34 -46.51 -17.68 -5.36
C PRO A 34 -47.20 -16.39 -5.86
N PRO A 35 -46.61 -15.19 -5.64
CA PRO A 35 -47.17 -13.94 -6.14
C PRO A 35 -47.05 -13.87 -7.67
N SER A 36 -48.15 -13.54 -8.34
CA SER A 36 -48.17 -13.26 -9.78
C SER A 36 -47.86 -11.78 -10.04
N PRO A 37 -47.15 -11.43 -11.14
CA PRO A 37 -46.76 -10.05 -11.42
C PRO A 37 -47.95 -9.18 -11.86
N SER A 38 -48.13 -8.03 -11.22
CA SER A 38 -49.13 -7.03 -11.61
C SER A 38 -48.62 -6.16 -12.76
N ALA A 39 -49.40 -6.04 -13.84
CA ALA A 39 -49.03 -5.26 -15.01
C ALA A 39 -49.30 -3.76 -14.82
N GLY A 40 -48.32 -2.92 -15.13
CA GLY A 40 -48.47 -1.46 -15.27
C GLY A 40 -48.23 -1.01 -16.71
N ARG A 41 -49.22 -0.38 -17.35
CA ARG A 41 -49.07 0.28 -18.66
C ARG A 41 -48.91 1.80 -18.47
N GLY A 42 -47.94 2.42 -19.13
CA GLY A 42 -47.80 3.89 -19.17
C GLY A 42 -46.73 4.38 -20.14
N ASN A 43 -47.16 4.93 -21.27
CA ASN A 43 -46.47 5.78 -22.28
C ASN A 43 -44.94 5.99 -22.12
N ARG A 44 -44.11 5.57 -23.10
CA ARG A 44 -43.85 6.28 -24.38
C ARG A 44 -43.40 7.75 -24.22
N SER A 45 -42.10 8.00 -24.40
CA SER A 45 -41.57 8.90 -25.45
C SER A 45 -40.03 8.94 -25.43
N GLY A 46 -39.41 9.18 -26.60
CA GLY A 46 -37.96 9.41 -26.75
C GLY A 46 -37.23 8.24 -27.42
N ALA A 47 -36.68 8.46 -28.60
CA ALA A 47 -35.88 7.49 -29.34
C ALA A 47 -34.57 8.11 -29.81
N LEU A 48 -33.46 7.41 -29.57
CA LEU A 48 -32.17 7.61 -30.22
C LEU A 48 -31.56 6.23 -30.45
N ALA A 49 -31.07 5.97 -31.67
CA ALA A 49 -30.67 4.64 -32.09
C ALA A 49 -29.15 4.54 -32.22
N ILE A 50 -28.55 3.59 -31.51
CA ILE A 50 -27.14 3.19 -31.69
C ILE A 50 -27.13 1.82 -32.37
N ARG A 51 -26.35 1.68 -33.44
CA ARG A 51 -26.23 0.43 -34.21
C ARG A 51 -25.27 -0.52 -33.53
N SER A 52 -25.73 -1.72 -33.17
CA SER A 52 -24.87 -2.83 -32.79
C SER A 52 -24.25 -3.47 -34.05
N ALA A 53 -22.92 -3.48 -34.17
CA ALA A 53 -22.22 -4.25 -35.19
C ALA A 53 -22.04 -5.71 -34.74
N GLN A 54 -22.22 -6.67 -35.66
CA GLN A 54 -21.90 -8.08 -35.42
C GLN A 54 -20.47 -8.39 -35.94
N PRO A 55 -19.64 -9.11 -35.19
CA PRO A 55 -18.43 -9.73 -35.76
C PRO A 55 -18.81 -10.94 -36.61
N SER A 56 -18.26 -11.02 -37.82
CA SER A 56 -18.58 -12.06 -38.80
C SER A 56 -18.00 -13.44 -38.44
N ARG A 57 -18.73 -14.51 -38.79
CA ARG A 57 -18.18 -15.86 -38.84
C ARG A 57 -17.08 -15.95 -39.91
N MET A 58 -15.96 -16.60 -39.60
CA MET A 58 -15.07 -17.18 -40.61
C MET A 58 -15.15 -18.72 -40.62
N SER A 59 -14.69 -19.33 -41.72
CA SER A 59 -15.00 -20.71 -42.11
C SER A 59 -14.06 -21.76 -41.49
N ARG A 60 -14.47 -23.03 -41.60
CA ARG A 60 -13.70 -24.23 -41.26
C ARG A 60 -12.99 -24.84 -42.49
N TYR A 61 -12.11 -25.81 -42.19
CA TYR A 61 -11.59 -26.91 -43.03
C TYR A 61 -10.45 -26.60 -44.01
N PRO A 62 -9.62 -27.62 -44.40
CA PRO A 62 -9.55 -29.01 -43.92
C PRO A 62 -8.16 -29.47 -43.42
N THR A 63 -8.12 -30.67 -42.84
CA THR A 63 -6.91 -31.49 -42.56
C THR A 63 -6.46 -32.28 -43.80
N GLN A 64 -5.16 -32.56 -43.94
CA GLN A 64 -4.69 -33.74 -44.68
C GLN A 64 -3.27 -34.19 -44.25
N ASP A 65 -3.03 -35.50 -44.25
CA ASP A 65 -1.75 -36.13 -43.92
C ASP A 65 -0.85 -36.32 -45.16
N SER A 66 0.48 -36.36 -44.97
CA SER A 66 1.32 -37.40 -45.61
C SER A 66 2.74 -37.48 -45.03
N MET A 67 3.24 -38.71 -44.93
CA MET A 67 4.59 -39.11 -44.52
C MET A 67 5.74 -38.49 -45.33
N THR A 68 6.91 -38.37 -44.69
CA THR A 68 8.18 -38.90 -45.23
C THR A 68 9.01 -39.54 -44.12
N GLN A 69 9.74 -40.61 -44.46
CA GLN A 69 10.76 -41.24 -43.60
C GLN A 69 12.16 -40.81 -44.06
N THR A 70 13.08 -40.67 -43.11
CA THR A 70 14.51 -41.01 -43.30
C THR A 70 15.08 -41.39 -41.94
N ASP A 71 15.64 -42.59 -41.82
CA ASP A 71 16.52 -42.98 -40.72
C ASP A 71 17.88 -42.28 -40.86
N ASP A 72 18.60 -42.02 -39.75
CA ASP A 72 19.85 -42.75 -39.45
C ASP A 72 20.57 -42.30 -38.15
N SER A 73 21.37 -43.22 -37.58
CA SER A 73 22.50 -43.01 -36.65
C SER A 73 22.31 -42.43 -35.23
N ASP A 74 22.36 -43.35 -34.24
CA ASP A 74 23.21 -43.35 -33.03
C ASP A 74 23.55 -42.07 -32.23
N GLY A 75 23.23 -42.10 -30.92
CA GLY A 75 23.54 -41.03 -29.95
C GLY A 75 23.49 -41.47 -28.48
N ASN A 76 24.30 -42.48 -28.12
CA ASN A 76 24.33 -43.13 -26.79
C ASN A 76 24.76 -42.20 -25.63
N HIS A 77 23.96 -42.07 -24.55
CA HIS A 77 24.35 -42.42 -23.15
C HIS A 77 23.37 -42.02 -22.02
N SER A 78 23.42 -42.80 -20.93
CA SER A 78 23.15 -42.41 -19.52
C SER A 78 21.73 -41.98 -19.08
N ARG A 79 20.88 -42.98 -18.77
CA ARG A 79 19.81 -42.81 -17.76
C ARG A 79 20.39 -42.89 -16.34
N TRP A 80 19.90 -42.05 -15.44
CA TRP A 80 19.88 -42.31 -13.99
C TRP A 80 18.43 -42.25 -13.49
N SER A 81 18.01 -43.24 -12.70
CA SER A 81 16.67 -43.32 -12.12
C SER A 81 16.77 -43.48 -10.60
N PRO A 82 16.25 -42.54 -9.79
CA PRO A 82 16.06 -42.76 -8.36
C PRO A 82 14.93 -43.77 -8.13
N SER A 83 15.20 -44.83 -7.36
CA SER A 83 14.21 -45.83 -6.98
C SER A 83 13.39 -45.39 -5.76
N GLN A 84 12.15 -45.86 -5.68
CA GLN A 84 11.27 -45.68 -4.52
C GLN A 84 11.80 -46.44 -3.30
N LEU A 85 11.70 -45.84 -2.11
CA LEU A 85 11.74 -46.56 -0.82
C LEU A 85 10.65 -46.03 0.12
N THR A 86 10.12 -46.92 0.96
CA THR A 86 8.92 -46.71 1.78
C THR A 86 9.25 -46.32 3.23
N PRO A 87 8.32 -45.66 3.95
CA PRO A 87 8.58 -45.15 5.29
C PRO A 87 8.45 -46.22 6.36
N SER A 88 9.29 -46.16 7.40
CA SER A 88 8.99 -46.85 8.67
C SER A 88 9.50 -46.10 9.92
N GLN A 89 8.59 -46.01 10.89
CA GLN A 89 8.80 -45.98 12.35
C GLN A 89 9.98 -45.18 12.94
N ARG A 90 9.65 -44.08 13.66
CA ARG A 90 10.25 -43.78 14.97
C ARG A 90 9.27 -43.04 15.87
N GLY A 91 9.04 -43.58 17.07
CA GLY A 91 8.19 -42.98 18.10
C GLY A 91 8.91 -41.87 18.91
N PRO A 92 8.17 -41.15 19.78
CA PRO A 92 8.65 -39.93 20.40
C PRO A 92 9.63 -40.18 21.56
N ARG A 93 10.60 -39.27 21.75
CA ARG A 93 11.36 -39.11 22.99
C ARG A 93 11.03 -37.78 23.65
N ARG A 94 10.30 -37.82 24.77
CA ARG A 94 10.35 -36.76 25.78
C ARG A 94 11.66 -36.90 26.57
N LEU A 95 12.34 -35.79 26.82
CA LEU A 95 13.21 -35.62 27.99
C LEU A 95 12.98 -34.22 28.56
N HIS A 96 12.88 -34.13 29.89
CA HIS A 96 12.89 -32.86 30.60
C HIS A 96 14.34 -32.51 30.95
N ALA A 97 14.72 -31.26 30.72
CA ALA A 97 15.68 -30.55 31.56
C ALA A 97 15.30 -29.05 31.57
N ARG A 98 15.37 -28.43 32.73
CA ARG A 98 15.45 -26.97 32.83
C ARG A 98 16.93 -26.58 32.71
N ASN A 99 17.19 -25.38 32.21
CA ASN A 99 18.00 -24.43 32.96
C ASN A 99 17.50 -23.01 32.65
N ARG A 100 17.55 -22.15 33.67
CA ARG A 100 17.63 -20.71 33.48
C ARG A 100 19.12 -20.37 33.38
N ASP A 101 19.44 -19.36 32.58
CA ASP A 101 20.24 -18.20 32.98
C ASP A 101 20.44 -17.32 31.74
N SER A 102 19.90 -16.10 31.79
CA SER A 102 20.01 -15.08 30.73
C SER A 102 19.71 -13.70 31.33
N SER A 103 20.70 -13.18 32.04
CA SER A 103 20.82 -11.76 32.38
C SER A 103 22.07 -11.19 31.69
N ASP A 104 22.13 -9.87 31.58
CA ASP A 104 23.23 -9.09 30.99
C ASP A 104 23.43 -9.22 29.46
N SER A 105 22.57 -8.54 28.70
CA SER A 105 22.84 -8.12 27.31
C SER A 105 22.70 -6.60 27.06
N ASP A 106 22.09 -5.86 27.98
CA ASP A 106 21.51 -4.53 27.68
C ASP A 106 22.36 -3.35 28.19
N ARG A 107 23.69 -3.51 28.33
CA ARG A 107 24.54 -2.47 28.95
C ARG A 107 25.90 -2.15 28.33
N GLU A 108 26.19 -2.61 27.11
CA GLU A 108 27.37 -2.15 26.35
C GLU A 108 26.98 -1.46 25.04
N ASN A 109 26.73 -0.14 25.13
CA ASN A 109 26.65 0.72 23.94
C ASN A 109 26.91 2.20 24.27
N ARG A 110 28.14 2.51 24.70
CA ARG A 110 28.67 3.89 24.78
C ARG A 110 30.12 3.93 24.34
N GLU A 111 30.46 5.02 23.65
CA GLU A 111 31.82 5.50 23.36
C GLU A 111 32.78 4.55 22.63
N TYR A 112 32.79 4.61 21.30
CA TYR A 112 34.06 4.60 20.56
C TYR A 112 34.14 5.81 19.61
N LYS A 113 35.30 6.47 19.63
CA LYS A 113 35.58 7.70 18.86
C LYS A 113 36.13 7.34 17.48
N ILE A 114 35.67 8.05 16.45
CA ILE A 114 36.23 7.92 15.10
C ILE A 114 37.60 8.61 15.05
N SER A 115 38.65 7.86 14.73
CA SER A 115 39.95 8.38 14.31
C SER A 115 40.13 8.09 12.81
N ALA A 116 40.22 9.13 12.00
CA ALA A 116 40.44 8.99 10.56
C ALA A 116 41.92 8.73 10.23
N SER A 117 42.16 7.92 9.19
CA SER A 117 43.41 7.86 8.43
C SER A 117 43.08 7.54 6.98
N THR A 118 43.61 8.32 6.03
CA THR A 118 43.36 8.17 4.59
C THR A 118 44.66 8.40 3.83
N GLN A 119 45.20 7.35 3.20
CA GLN A 119 46.33 7.28 2.23
C GLN A 119 46.75 5.79 2.11
N LEU A 120 47.19 5.21 0.98
CA LEU A 120 47.48 5.69 -0.38
C LEU A 120 46.96 4.71 -1.46
N LEU A 121 46.90 5.20 -2.70
CA LEU A 121 47.09 4.58 -4.05
C LEU A 121 46.98 3.04 -4.17
N ALA A 122 46.17 2.43 -5.06
CA ALA A 122 45.82 2.68 -6.48
C ALA A 122 46.85 2.20 -7.52
N GLU A 123 46.48 1.20 -8.33
CA GLU A 123 47.05 0.89 -9.65
C GLU A 123 46.09 -0.04 -10.46
N HIS A 124 45.84 0.30 -11.73
CA HIS A 124 45.01 -0.43 -12.74
C HIS A 124 43.51 -0.71 -12.42
N GLY A 125 42.55 -0.56 -13.35
CA GLY A 125 42.60 0.05 -14.69
C GLY A 125 41.26 -0.11 -15.45
N SER A 126 40.87 0.92 -16.21
CA SER A 126 39.82 0.95 -17.26
C SER A 126 38.45 0.28 -16.99
N GLY A 127 37.44 1.10 -16.70
CA GLY A 127 36.01 0.77 -16.74
C GLY A 127 35.20 1.96 -16.23
N ASP A 128 34.13 2.35 -16.92
CA ASP A 128 33.36 3.54 -16.56
C ASP A 128 32.55 3.33 -15.27
N ILE A 129 32.63 4.29 -14.34
CA ILE A 129 32.00 4.23 -13.02
C ILE A 129 31.00 5.38 -12.85
N LEU A 130 29.83 5.04 -12.31
CA LEU A 130 28.70 5.93 -12.03
C LEU A 130 29.08 7.11 -11.10
N PRO A 131 28.38 8.26 -11.19
CA PRO A 131 28.67 9.42 -10.36
C PRO A 131 28.31 9.18 -8.88
N ALA A 132 29.32 8.99 -8.03
CA ALA A 132 29.17 8.89 -6.58
C ALA A 132 28.77 10.25 -5.96
N GLY A 133 27.47 10.59 -6.03
CA GLY A 133 26.95 11.95 -5.82
C GLY A 133 26.52 12.34 -4.39
N TYR A 134 26.48 11.41 -3.42
CA TYR A 134 25.89 11.67 -2.10
C TYR A 134 26.86 11.49 -0.93
N LEU A 135 27.29 12.62 -0.34
CA LEU A 135 27.58 12.82 1.09
C LEU A 135 28.19 14.23 1.33
N ARG A 136 27.37 15.23 1.69
CA ARG A 136 27.85 16.54 2.20
C ARG A 136 27.83 16.56 3.73
N PRO A 137 28.97 16.75 4.42
CA PRO A 137 28.98 16.96 5.87
C PRO A 137 28.29 18.28 6.24
N ARG A 138 27.21 18.23 7.04
CA ARG A 138 26.63 19.45 7.63
C ARG A 138 27.51 19.92 8.80
N GLY A 139 27.94 21.17 8.74
CA GLY A 139 28.75 21.79 9.79
C GLY A 139 28.00 21.90 11.12
N ARG A 140 28.66 21.52 12.22
CA ARG A 140 28.09 21.56 13.57
C ARG A 140 28.08 23.01 14.08
N ARG A 141 26.90 23.61 14.22
CA ARG A 141 26.75 24.83 15.06
C ARG A 141 26.60 24.41 16.51
N GLU A 142 27.47 24.92 17.36
CA GLU A 142 27.27 24.87 18.81
C GLU A 142 26.27 25.95 19.20
N VAL A 143 25.27 25.57 20.01
CA VAL A 143 24.29 26.49 20.57
C VAL A 143 24.47 26.42 22.08
N ALA A 144 24.77 27.57 22.70
CA ALA A 144 24.87 27.65 24.15
C ALA A 144 23.47 27.49 24.76
N VAL A 145 23.31 26.48 25.62
CA VAL A 145 22.11 26.35 26.46
C VAL A 145 22.22 27.39 27.57
N HIS A 146 21.21 28.24 27.68
CA HIS A 146 21.08 29.21 28.75
C HIS A 146 19.80 28.90 29.50
N ASP A 147 19.92 28.23 30.65
CA ASP A 147 18.77 27.91 31.49
C ASP A 147 18.24 29.22 32.11
N SER A 148 16.93 29.45 31.97
CA SER A 148 16.23 30.56 32.59
C SER A 148 14.78 30.17 32.88
N ASP A 149 14.53 29.67 34.08
CA ASP A 149 13.18 29.37 34.57
C ASP A 149 12.33 30.64 34.60
N SER A 150 11.36 30.74 33.70
CA SER A 150 10.31 31.75 33.74
C SER A 150 9.00 31.16 33.25
N GLU A 151 7.99 31.20 34.11
CA GLU A 151 6.63 30.75 33.78
C GLU A 151 5.96 31.79 32.87
N SER A 152 6.28 31.75 31.57
CA SER A 152 5.58 32.54 30.57
C SER A 152 4.14 32.05 30.44
N GLN A 153 3.20 33.00 30.39
CA GLN A 153 1.80 32.70 30.13
C GLN A 153 1.68 32.20 28.69
N ASN A 154 1.07 31.02 28.51
CA ASN A 154 0.84 30.43 27.19
C ASN A 154 -0.25 31.23 26.43
N GLU A 155 0.14 32.35 25.82
CA GLU A 155 -0.51 32.75 24.58
C GLU A 155 -0.38 31.59 23.59
N ILE A 156 -1.50 31.14 23.04
CA ILE A 156 -1.51 30.13 21.97
C ILE A 156 -1.08 30.86 20.70
N LEU A 157 0.23 31.06 20.55
CA LEU A 157 0.85 31.36 19.27
C LEU A 157 0.44 30.25 18.31
N GLU A 158 -0.24 30.61 17.23
CA GLU A 158 -0.52 29.69 16.14
C GLU A 158 0.84 29.31 15.51
N GLU A 159 1.36 28.13 15.88
CA GLU A 159 2.56 27.57 15.26
C GLU A 159 2.37 27.60 13.74
N PRO A 160 3.25 28.27 12.96
CA PRO A 160 3.05 28.45 11.54
C PRO A 160 2.94 27.09 10.86
N GLU A 161 1.85 26.89 10.10
CA GLU A 161 1.56 25.66 9.35
C GLU A 161 2.84 25.16 8.64
N PRO A 162 3.32 23.94 8.94
CA PRO A 162 4.64 23.51 8.49
C PRO A 162 4.72 23.51 6.96
N SER A 163 5.57 24.39 6.45
CA SER A 163 5.71 24.76 5.04
C SER A 163 5.99 23.54 4.16
N GLY A 164 5.22 23.40 3.07
CA GLY A 164 5.24 22.27 2.14
C GLY A 164 3.95 21.45 2.20
N LEU A 165 3.35 21.27 3.38
CA LEU A 165 2.20 20.37 3.58
C LEU A 165 0.82 21.02 3.36
N GLY A 166 0.77 22.08 2.55
CA GLY A 166 -0.46 22.71 2.06
C GLY A 166 -0.95 22.17 0.70
N VAL A 167 -0.18 21.28 0.07
CA VAL A 167 -0.53 20.65 -1.20
C VAL A 167 -1.62 19.59 -0.96
N GLN A 168 -2.79 19.77 -1.57
CA GLN A 168 -3.85 18.77 -1.56
C GLN A 168 -3.65 17.80 -2.74
N PHE A 169 -3.12 16.61 -2.43
CA PHE A 169 -2.93 15.54 -3.40
C PHE A 169 -4.27 14.91 -3.79
N ASP A 170 -4.61 14.96 -5.08
CA ASP A 170 -5.69 14.14 -5.61
C ASP A 170 -5.22 12.68 -5.73
N HIS A 171 -5.58 11.87 -4.74
CA HIS A 171 -5.38 10.42 -4.81
C HIS A 171 -6.48 9.68 -5.59
N SER A 172 -7.57 10.34 -6.01
CA SER A 172 -8.65 9.69 -6.77
C SER A 172 -8.15 9.23 -8.14
N LYS A 173 -7.25 10.00 -8.77
CA LYS A 173 -6.55 9.66 -10.04
C LYS A 173 -5.97 8.25 -10.07
N TYR A 174 -5.44 7.73 -8.96
CA TYR A 174 -4.88 6.37 -8.93
C TYR A 174 -5.95 5.31 -9.20
N ALA A 175 -7.21 5.50 -8.74
CA ALA A 175 -8.31 4.59 -9.06
C ALA A 175 -8.95 4.82 -10.44
N VAL A 176 -8.52 5.86 -11.17
CA VAL A 176 -8.73 5.99 -12.61
C VAL A 176 -7.64 5.22 -13.35
N LEU A 177 -6.37 5.58 -13.16
CA LEU A 177 -5.21 4.98 -13.82
C LEU A 177 -5.11 3.45 -13.63
N ALA A 178 -5.57 2.93 -12.49
CA ALA A 178 -5.65 1.49 -12.24
C ALA A 178 -6.49 0.74 -13.31
N ARG A 179 -7.52 1.38 -13.88
CA ARG A 179 -8.41 0.79 -14.90
C ARG A 179 -7.71 0.65 -16.25
N ASP A 180 -6.73 1.51 -16.50
CA ASP A 180 -6.05 1.64 -17.79
C ASP A 180 -4.73 0.83 -17.82
N ILE A 181 -4.34 0.17 -16.72
CA ILE A 181 -3.14 -0.71 -16.63
C ILE A 181 -3.10 -1.75 -17.75
N GLU A 182 -4.25 -2.29 -18.16
CA GLU A 182 -4.29 -3.33 -19.19
C GLU A 182 -3.82 -2.85 -20.56
N SER A 183 -4.09 -1.58 -20.92
CA SER A 183 -3.72 -0.97 -22.20
C SER A 183 -2.48 -0.09 -22.15
N ASP A 184 -2.30 0.66 -21.06
CA ASP A 184 -1.32 1.75 -20.96
C ASP A 184 -0.13 1.38 -20.05
N GLY A 185 -0.25 0.27 -19.31
CA GLY A 185 0.81 -0.25 -18.46
C GLY A 185 1.00 0.54 -17.17
N PHE A 186 2.18 0.38 -16.58
CA PHE A 186 2.52 1.02 -15.31
C PHE A 186 3.09 2.43 -15.47
N LEU A 187 3.61 2.80 -16.65
CA LEU A 187 4.26 4.10 -16.85
C LEU A 187 3.43 5.34 -16.41
N PRO A 188 2.12 5.46 -16.71
CA PRO A 188 1.32 6.61 -16.24
C PRO A 188 1.22 6.70 -14.71
N ILE A 189 1.20 5.55 -14.04
CA ILE A 189 1.10 5.42 -12.58
C ILE A 189 2.44 5.79 -11.92
N ILE A 190 3.54 5.31 -12.51
CA ILE A 190 4.91 5.64 -12.10
C ILE A 190 5.17 7.15 -12.25
N GLN A 191 4.68 7.77 -13.32
CA GLN A 191 4.74 9.23 -13.53
C GLN A 191 3.89 10.02 -12.53
N ALA A 192 2.69 9.52 -12.18
CA ALA A 192 1.82 10.17 -11.20
C ALA A 192 2.44 10.16 -9.78
N ALA A 193 3.01 9.02 -9.37
CA ALA A 193 3.68 8.88 -8.08
C ALA A 193 4.99 9.68 -7.99
N TRP A 194 5.77 9.77 -9.08
CA TRP A 194 6.97 10.60 -9.15
C TRP A 194 6.65 12.08 -8.91
N ARG A 195 5.61 12.61 -9.57
CA ARG A 195 5.17 14.00 -9.42
C ARG A 195 4.69 14.28 -8.00
N ASP A 196 3.84 13.42 -7.44
CA ASP A 196 3.36 13.58 -6.06
C ASP A 196 4.50 13.56 -5.03
N GLU A 197 5.50 12.70 -5.22
CA GLU A 197 6.67 12.63 -4.35
C GLU A 197 7.54 13.90 -4.42
N ILE A 198 7.71 14.50 -5.61
CA ILE A 198 8.37 15.81 -5.79
C ILE A 198 7.55 16.93 -5.15
N ASP A 199 6.26 17.01 -5.49
CA ASP A 199 5.34 18.06 -5.02
C ASP A 199 5.13 18.03 -3.49
N SER A 200 5.45 16.90 -2.83
CA SER A 200 5.44 16.77 -1.37
C SER A 200 6.57 17.50 -0.64
N GLY A 201 7.63 17.92 -1.36
CA GLY A 201 8.84 18.48 -0.74
C GLY A 201 9.62 17.45 0.10
N SER A 202 9.41 16.16 -0.17
CA SER A 202 10.15 15.04 0.41
C SER A 202 11.65 15.15 0.09
N SER A 203 12.52 14.82 1.05
CA SER A 203 13.97 14.73 0.80
C SER A 203 14.37 13.64 -0.20
N PHE A 204 13.46 12.71 -0.52
CA PHE A 204 13.62 11.76 -1.61
C PHE A 204 13.16 12.40 -2.92
N GLY A 205 12.00 13.08 -2.94
CA GLY A 205 11.52 13.86 -4.08
C GLY A 205 12.53 14.92 -4.55
N GLU A 206 13.11 15.70 -3.64
CA GLU A 206 14.20 16.65 -3.92
C GLU A 206 15.41 15.98 -4.61
N GLY A 207 15.72 14.73 -4.25
CA GLY A 207 16.85 13.97 -4.80
C GLY A 207 16.54 13.20 -6.09
N ALA A 208 15.26 12.94 -6.37
CA ALA A 208 14.76 12.19 -7.53
C ALA A 208 14.18 13.09 -8.63
N ALA A 209 14.11 14.41 -8.41
CA ALA A 209 13.56 15.39 -9.36
C ALA A 209 14.32 15.45 -10.70
N ASP A 210 15.63 15.17 -10.70
CA ASP A 210 16.45 15.14 -11.92
C ASP A 210 16.58 13.74 -12.55
N ASP A 211 16.12 12.67 -11.88
CA ASP A 211 16.24 11.29 -12.36
C ASP A 211 14.92 10.49 -12.34
N PHE A 212 14.04 10.82 -13.29
CA PHE A 212 12.88 9.99 -13.57
C PHE A 212 13.24 8.58 -14.08
N ASN A 213 14.43 8.36 -14.66
CA ASN A 213 14.79 7.05 -15.20
C ASN A 213 15.08 6.05 -14.07
N GLY A 214 15.95 6.41 -13.12
CA GLY A 214 16.23 5.58 -11.95
C GLY A 214 14.99 5.33 -11.09
N TRP A 215 14.12 6.34 -10.93
CA TRP A 215 12.80 6.14 -10.31
C TRP A 215 11.95 5.13 -11.07
N ARG A 216 11.80 5.31 -12.39
CA ARG A 216 11.00 4.42 -13.24
C ARG A 216 11.51 2.99 -13.20
N ASP A 217 12.81 2.79 -13.37
CA ASP A 217 13.40 1.46 -13.48
C ASP A 217 13.30 0.71 -12.12
N SER A 218 13.44 1.42 -11.01
CA SER A 218 13.13 0.89 -9.67
C SER A 218 11.65 0.49 -9.53
N CYS A 219 10.73 1.32 -10.02
CA CYS A 219 9.29 1.08 -9.95
C CYS A 219 8.83 -0.04 -10.89
N ASP A 220 9.47 -0.19 -12.05
CA ASP A 220 9.23 -1.30 -12.99
C ASP A 220 9.60 -2.63 -12.36
N VAL A 221 10.74 -2.72 -11.65
CA VAL A 221 11.10 -3.95 -10.93
C VAL A 221 10.07 -4.27 -9.84
N VAL A 222 9.66 -3.28 -9.05
CA VAL A 222 8.61 -3.42 -8.02
C VAL A 222 7.31 -3.94 -8.63
N LEU A 223 6.71 -3.20 -9.57
CA LEU A 223 5.39 -3.52 -10.12
C LEU A 223 5.39 -4.77 -11.00
N CYS A 224 6.50 -5.10 -11.69
CA CYS A 224 6.59 -6.35 -12.43
C CYS A 224 6.84 -7.57 -11.52
N SER A 225 7.44 -7.40 -10.33
CA SER A 225 7.59 -8.49 -9.34
C SER A 225 6.26 -8.88 -8.66
N MET A 226 5.27 -7.99 -8.73
CA MET A 226 3.95 -8.11 -8.12
C MET A 226 2.91 -8.74 -9.06
N ASP A 227 1.93 -9.40 -8.47
CA ASP A 227 0.71 -9.84 -9.15
C ASP A 227 -0.20 -8.64 -9.51
N GLN A 228 -0.77 -8.62 -10.73
CA GLN A 228 -1.50 -7.45 -11.25
C GLN A 228 -2.81 -7.20 -10.48
N ASP A 229 -3.51 -8.25 -10.05
CA ASP A 229 -4.73 -8.13 -9.23
C ASP A 229 -4.43 -7.50 -7.86
N SER A 230 -3.26 -7.81 -7.28
CA SER A 230 -2.75 -7.19 -6.06
C SER A 230 -2.61 -5.67 -6.24
N ILE A 231 -1.99 -5.21 -7.33
CA ILE A 231 -1.82 -3.79 -7.64
C ILE A 231 -3.19 -3.09 -7.78
N LEU A 232 -4.10 -3.68 -8.56
CA LEU A 232 -5.46 -3.17 -8.76
C LEU A 232 -6.22 -3.02 -7.43
N HIS A 233 -6.15 -4.03 -6.56
CA HIS A 233 -6.82 -4.03 -5.26
C HIS A 233 -6.13 -3.18 -4.18
N ILE A 234 -4.85 -2.82 -4.35
CA ILE A 234 -4.16 -1.82 -3.53
C ILE A 234 -4.62 -0.40 -3.92
N MET A 235 -4.76 -0.11 -5.22
CA MET A 235 -5.05 1.23 -5.75
C MET A 235 -6.53 1.64 -5.69
N ALA A 236 -7.43 0.69 -5.99
CA ALA A 236 -8.83 1.00 -6.31
C ALA A 236 -9.87 0.09 -5.63
N GLY A 237 -9.47 -1.08 -5.13
CA GLY A 237 -10.38 -2.08 -4.54
C GLY A 237 -10.07 -2.40 -3.08
N ASN A 238 -10.33 -3.63 -2.66
CA ASN A 238 -10.02 -4.09 -1.30
C ASN A 238 -9.24 -5.41 -1.34
N LEU A 239 -7.92 -5.32 -1.08
CA LEU A 239 -6.99 -6.45 -1.14
C LEU A 239 -7.35 -7.56 -0.14
N THR A 240 -7.83 -7.24 1.07
CA THR A 240 -8.21 -8.25 2.06
C THR A 240 -9.40 -9.08 1.60
N ARG A 241 -10.45 -8.42 1.08
CA ARG A 241 -11.62 -9.12 0.53
C ARG A 241 -11.23 -9.97 -0.68
N ALA A 242 -10.39 -9.45 -1.57
CA ALA A 242 -9.91 -10.18 -2.75
C ALA A 242 -9.05 -11.40 -2.37
N TYR A 243 -8.10 -11.24 -1.45
CA TYR A 243 -7.30 -12.34 -0.90
C TYR A 243 -8.17 -13.42 -0.26
N LEU A 244 -9.12 -13.06 0.61
CA LEU A 244 -10.02 -14.03 1.26
C LEU A 244 -10.91 -14.76 0.23
N ALA A 245 -11.44 -14.06 -0.77
CA ALA A 245 -12.23 -14.66 -1.84
C ALA A 245 -11.40 -15.62 -2.71
N SER A 246 -10.17 -15.23 -3.06
CA SER A 246 -9.21 -16.07 -3.79
C SER A 246 -8.77 -17.29 -2.96
N LYS A 247 -8.59 -17.13 -1.65
CA LYS A 247 -8.17 -18.21 -0.74
C LYS A 247 -9.28 -19.25 -0.52
N ALA A 248 -10.54 -18.84 -0.63
CA ALA A 248 -11.68 -19.77 -0.63
C ALA A 248 -11.78 -20.65 -1.90
N THR A 249 -11.01 -20.34 -2.96
CA THR A 249 -11.07 -21.02 -4.27
C THR A 249 -9.72 -21.52 -4.79
N ASP A 250 -8.64 -21.41 -4.01
CA ASP A 250 -7.24 -21.67 -4.41
C ASP A 250 -6.80 -20.85 -5.66
N GLY A 251 -7.23 -19.59 -5.73
CA GLY A 251 -6.89 -18.66 -6.81
C GLY A 251 -5.42 -18.20 -6.80
N SER A 252 -4.99 -17.62 -7.92
CA SER A 252 -3.64 -17.07 -8.12
C SER A 252 -3.23 -16.09 -7.02
N LEU A 253 -4.01 -15.01 -6.85
CA LEU A 253 -3.77 -13.95 -5.86
C LEU A 253 -3.46 -14.48 -4.46
N ALA A 254 -4.27 -15.42 -3.94
CA ALA A 254 -4.03 -15.98 -2.61
C ALA A 254 -2.72 -16.77 -2.53
N ARG A 255 -2.40 -17.58 -3.55
CA ARG A 255 -1.14 -18.36 -3.58
C ARG A 255 0.08 -17.46 -3.73
N THR A 256 0.00 -16.37 -4.50
CA THR A 256 1.10 -15.39 -4.63
C THR A 256 1.34 -14.64 -3.32
N LEU A 257 0.29 -14.14 -2.66
CA LEU A 257 0.44 -13.46 -1.37
C LEU A 257 0.87 -14.42 -0.25
N ASP A 258 0.44 -15.68 -0.26
CA ASP A 258 0.93 -16.70 0.67
C ASP A 258 2.44 -17.00 0.46
N LYS A 259 2.93 -17.08 -0.80
CA LYS A 259 4.39 -17.16 -1.09
C LYS A 259 5.15 -15.95 -0.54
N TYR A 260 4.61 -14.74 -0.65
CA TYR A 260 5.24 -13.54 -0.13
C TYR A 260 5.30 -13.53 1.42
N GLU A 261 4.28 -14.08 2.10
CA GLU A 261 4.28 -14.26 3.55
C GLU A 261 5.29 -15.35 4.00
N GLU A 262 5.55 -16.37 3.17
CA GLU A 262 6.65 -17.32 3.38
C GLU A 262 8.03 -16.64 3.22
N TRP A 263 8.23 -15.86 2.15
CA TRP A 263 9.45 -15.09 1.87
C TRP A 263 9.83 -14.13 3.02
N ALA A 264 8.83 -13.47 3.62
CA ALA A 264 8.98 -12.46 4.67
C ALA A 264 9.68 -12.90 5.97
N ASN A 265 9.95 -14.20 6.13
CA ASN A 265 10.77 -14.74 7.21
C ASN A 265 12.28 -14.63 6.93
N ASN A 266 12.64 -14.68 5.64
CA ASN A 266 14.01 -14.84 5.16
C ASN A 266 14.57 -13.53 4.61
N GLY A 267 13.77 -12.78 3.83
CA GLY A 267 14.22 -11.57 3.13
C GLY A 267 13.34 -10.33 3.27
N PRO A 268 13.84 -9.18 2.79
CA PRO A 268 13.17 -7.90 2.88
C PRO A 268 11.93 -7.83 1.99
N SER A 269 10.96 -7.05 2.43
CA SER A 269 9.68 -6.90 1.75
C SER A 269 8.92 -5.65 2.18
N ILE A 270 7.98 -5.22 1.33
CA ILE A 270 6.92 -4.27 1.66
C ILE A 270 5.67 -5.06 2.06
N TYR A 271 5.05 -4.64 3.16
CA TYR A 271 3.78 -5.15 3.65
C TYR A 271 2.74 -4.03 3.75
N ILE A 272 1.48 -4.42 3.67
CA ILE A 272 0.32 -3.56 3.87
C ILE A 272 -0.53 -4.06 5.04
N ARG A 273 -1.05 -3.11 5.82
CA ARG A 273 -1.93 -3.35 6.97
C ARG A 273 -3.26 -2.61 6.74
N PRO A 274 -4.21 -3.23 6.03
CA PRO A 274 -5.55 -2.70 5.86
C PRO A 274 -6.41 -2.94 7.10
N LEU A 275 -7.22 -1.94 7.47
CA LEU A 275 -8.29 -2.05 8.46
C LEU A 275 -9.52 -2.66 7.79
N ALA A 276 -9.86 -3.89 8.16
CA ALA A 276 -10.96 -4.63 7.56
C ALA A 276 -11.76 -5.41 8.62
N ASP A 277 -12.97 -5.83 8.28
CA ASP A 277 -13.75 -6.77 9.08
C ASP A 277 -13.35 -8.23 8.84
N ILE A 278 -13.99 -9.15 9.58
CA ILE A 278 -13.73 -10.60 9.50
C ILE A 278 -13.99 -11.24 8.12
N ALA A 279 -14.68 -10.55 7.20
CA ALA A 279 -14.91 -10.94 5.82
C ALA A 279 -14.08 -10.10 4.82
N GLY A 280 -13.14 -9.29 5.32
CA GLY A 280 -12.32 -8.38 4.54
C GLY A 280 -13.02 -7.08 4.14
N GLY A 281 -14.22 -6.79 4.64
CA GLY A 281 -14.95 -5.56 4.33
C GLY A 281 -14.29 -4.30 4.92
N SER A 282 -14.26 -3.21 4.15
CA SER A 282 -13.89 -1.88 4.66
C SER A 282 -14.86 -1.38 5.74
N LEU A 283 -14.48 -0.32 6.46
CA LEU A 283 -15.44 0.49 7.23
C LEU A 283 -16.62 0.91 6.35
N THR A 284 -17.84 0.95 6.90
CA THR A 284 -18.93 1.67 6.25
C THR A 284 -18.72 3.18 6.36
N LEU A 285 -19.43 3.96 5.55
CA LEU A 285 -19.32 5.43 5.59
C LEU A 285 -19.80 6.00 6.94
N ASP A 286 -20.74 5.33 7.59
CA ASP A 286 -21.26 5.75 8.89
C ASP A 286 -20.34 5.30 10.05
N ASP A 287 -19.69 4.14 9.94
CA ASP A 287 -18.59 3.76 10.85
C ASP A 287 -17.42 4.76 10.74
N LEU A 288 -17.08 5.20 9.53
CA LEU A 288 -16.06 6.23 9.31
C LEU A 288 -16.44 7.58 9.94
N GLU A 289 -17.70 8.00 9.84
CA GLU A 289 -18.20 9.22 10.48
C GLU A 289 -18.13 9.14 12.01
N GLN A 290 -18.46 8.00 12.62
CA GLN A 290 -18.29 7.78 14.06
C GLN A 290 -16.81 7.82 14.48
N ILE A 291 -15.91 7.23 13.68
CA ILE A 291 -14.46 7.34 13.89
C ILE A 291 -14.03 8.82 13.89
N ILE A 292 -14.40 9.60 12.87
CA ILE A 292 -14.07 11.04 12.77
C ILE A 292 -14.50 11.79 14.04
N VAL A 293 -15.73 11.60 14.50
CA VAL A 293 -16.26 12.22 15.74
C VAL A 293 -15.45 11.80 16.98
N HIS A 294 -15.03 10.54 17.06
CA HIS A 294 -14.28 10.03 18.23
C HIS A 294 -12.78 10.36 18.19
N LEU A 295 -12.19 10.56 17.02
CA LEU A 295 -10.84 11.14 16.86
C LEU A 295 -10.84 12.63 17.25
N GLN A 296 -11.90 13.39 16.88
CA GLN A 296 -12.08 14.78 17.31
C GLN A 296 -12.23 14.91 18.84
N LYS A 297 -13.00 14.03 19.49
CA LYS A 297 -13.07 13.96 20.96
C LYS A 297 -11.69 13.72 21.58
N TYR A 298 -10.86 12.86 21.01
CA TYR A 298 -9.51 12.61 21.51
C TYR A 298 -8.53 13.77 21.28
N LEU A 299 -8.86 14.77 20.46
CA LEU A 299 -8.12 16.04 20.38
C LEU A 299 -8.55 17.07 21.42
N ASP A 300 -9.86 17.20 21.67
CA ASP A 300 -10.44 18.15 22.63
C ASP A 300 -9.96 17.87 24.07
N PRO A 301 -9.21 18.80 24.72
CA PRO A 301 -8.75 18.64 26.10
C PRO A 301 -9.85 18.34 27.11
N MET A 302 -11.10 18.78 26.88
CA MET A 302 -12.21 18.62 27.81
C MET A 302 -12.83 17.20 27.81
N GLN A 303 -12.59 16.38 26.78
CA GLN A 303 -13.12 15.00 26.71
C GLN A 303 -12.24 14.01 27.50
N THR A 304 -12.06 14.26 28.80
CA THR A 304 -11.25 13.39 29.69
C THR A 304 -11.69 11.94 29.63
N ASP A 305 -12.99 11.67 29.76
CA ASP A 305 -13.53 10.32 29.93
C ASP A 305 -13.31 9.45 28.69
N TRP A 306 -13.38 10.06 27.49
CA TRP A 306 -13.09 9.36 26.24
C TRP A 306 -11.60 9.11 26.06
N ALA A 307 -10.75 10.09 26.35
CA ALA A 307 -9.30 9.94 26.30
C ALA A 307 -8.80 8.88 27.31
N PHE A 308 -9.35 8.87 28.52
CA PHE A 308 -9.07 7.87 29.56
C PHE A 308 -9.42 6.46 29.10
N GLN A 309 -10.59 6.26 28.50
CA GLN A 309 -11.01 4.92 28.04
C GLN A 309 -10.09 4.34 26.95
N ILE A 310 -9.52 5.18 26.09
CA ILE A 310 -8.55 4.76 25.06
C ILE A 310 -7.14 4.58 25.65
N ASP A 311 -6.66 5.55 26.44
CA ASP A 311 -5.33 5.50 27.05
C ASP A 311 -5.19 4.35 28.04
N LEU A 312 -6.26 4.01 28.77
CA LEU A 312 -6.30 2.87 29.67
C LEU A 312 -6.18 1.54 28.91
N GLN A 313 -6.86 1.40 27.77
CA GLN A 313 -6.78 0.17 26.95
C GLN A 313 -5.38 -0.02 26.32
N ALA A 314 -4.65 1.07 26.07
CA ALA A 314 -3.23 1.00 25.72
C ALA A 314 -2.38 0.56 26.93
N ARG A 315 -2.46 1.31 28.04
CA ARG A 315 -1.51 1.24 29.17
C ARG A 315 -1.73 0.08 30.14
N LEU A 316 -2.93 -0.52 30.18
CA LEU A 316 -3.17 -1.76 30.94
C LEU A 316 -2.28 -2.93 30.50
N ARG A 317 -1.72 -2.89 29.28
CA ARG A 317 -0.75 -3.86 28.78
C ARG A 317 0.64 -3.70 29.41
N ASP A 318 1.00 -2.47 29.76
CA ASP A 318 2.30 -2.10 30.33
C ASP A 318 2.30 -2.21 31.87
N GLY A 319 1.14 -2.45 32.49
CA GLY A 319 0.99 -2.63 33.94
C GLY A 319 0.73 -1.36 34.75
N ASP A 320 0.43 -0.23 34.08
CA ASP A 320 0.11 1.05 34.72
C ASP A 320 -1.18 1.01 35.56
N SER A 321 -1.21 1.81 36.64
CA SER A 321 -2.41 1.98 37.47
C SER A 321 -3.47 2.85 36.77
N GLN A 322 -4.76 2.65 37.11
CA GLN A 322 -5.84 3.47 36.53
C GLN A 322 -5.69 4.94 36.96
N GLU A 323 -5.20 5.14 38.18
CA GLU A 323 -4.94 6.43 38.82
C GLU A 323 -3.81 7.22 38.14
N ASP A 324 -2.79 6.54 37.59
CA ASP A 324 -1.73 7.17 36.80
C ASP A 324 -2.19 7.49 35.37
N VAL A 325 -3.06 6.67 34.77
CA VAL A 325 -3.69 6.99 33.47
C VAL A 325 -4.61 8.20 33.60
N GLN A 326 -5.49 8.23 34.60
CA GLN A 326 -6.42 9.34 34.85
C GLN A 326 -5.66 10.66 35.07
N ARG A 327 -4.64 10.66 35.95
CA ARG A 327 -3.82 11.85 36.26
C ARG A 327 -3.02 12.38 35.06
N ASP A 328 -2.70 11.53 34.09
CA ASP A 328 -2.11 11.96 32.82
C ASP A 328 -3.14 12.57 31.88
N VAL A 329 -4.32 11.98 31.77
CA VAL A 329 -5.40 12.45 30.88
C VAL A 329 -5.99 13.79 31.34
N GLU A 330 -6.22 13.95 32.65
CA GLU A 330 -6.64 15.21 33.28
C GLU A 330 -5.62 16.34 33.03
N ALA A 331 -4.33 16.00 33.09
CA ALA A 331 -3.24 16.92 32.77
C ALA A 331 -2.93 17.01 31.26
N ASN A 332 -3.81 16.49 30.39
CA ASN A 332 -3.72 16.52 28.93
C ASN A 332 -2.45 15.84 28.34
N ARG A 333 -1.76 15.00 29.13
CA ARG A 333 -0.57 14.20 28.77
C ARG A 333 -0.97 12.87 28.11
N ARG A 334 -1.88 12.94 27.13
CA ARG A 334 -2.54 11.78 26.51
C ARG A 334 -1.53 10.84 25.84
N PHE A 335 -1.69 9.53 26.02
CA PHE A 335 -0.73 8.49 25.64
C PHE A 335 -0.28 8.60 24.18
N PHE A 336 -1.23 8.74 23.23
CA PHE A 336 -0.88 8.86 21.81
C PHE A 336 -0.26 10.21 21.41
N PHE A 337 -0.19 11.19 22.32
CA PHE A 337 0.60 12.41 22.12
C PHE A 337 1.96 12.39 22.85
N LYS A 338 2.28 11.37 23.67
CA LYS A 338 3.60 11.22 24.29
C LYS A 338 4.68 10.75 23.30
N THR A 339 5.84 11.40 23.32
CA THR A 339 7.07 11.01 22.62
C THR A 339 8.22 10.89 23.63
N ASN A 340 9.38 10.39 23.19
CA ASN A 340 10.60 10.33 24.00
C ASN A 340 11.12 11.72 24.47
N THR A 341 10.54 12.82 23.97
CA THR A 341 10.97 14.20 24.22
C THR A 341 9.87 15.12 24.76
N SER A 342 8.60 14.70 24.73
CA SER A 342 7.47 15.49 25.23
C SER A 342 6.31 14.61 25.66
N ASN A 343 5.68 14.94 26.78
CA ASN A 343 4.44 14.31 27.22
C ASN A 343 3.20 14.76 26.43
N ASN A 344 3.33 15.74 25.54
CA ASN A 344 2.22 16.30 24.75
C ASN A 344 2.75 16.94 23.44
N SER A 345 3.00 16.11 22.42
CA SER A 345 3.54 16.55 21.13
C SER A 345 2.53 17.35 20.30
N SER A 346 2.83 18.61 19.99
CA SER A 346 2.08 19.43 19.02
C SER A 346 2.03 18.76 17.65
N GLN A 347 3.17 18.27 17.15
CA GLN A 347 3.27 17.56 15.87
C GLN A 347 2.31 16.36 15.74
N ARG A 348 2.15 15.52 16.78
CA ARG A 348 1.17 14.42 16.72
C ARG A 348 -0.29 14.92 16.71
N ARG A 349 -0.59 16.05 17.37
CA ARG A 349 -1.90 16.71 17.26
C ARG A 349 -2.14 17.29 15.88
N ILE A 350 -1.13 17.88 15.24
CA ILE A 350 -1.20 18.39 13.85
C ILE A 350 -1.45 17.23 12.87
N VAL A 351 -0.70 16.12 12.99
CA VAL A 351 -0.92 14.90 12.20
C VAL A 351 -2.34 14.39 12.37
N LEU A 352 -2.85 14.29 13.61
CA LEU A 352 -4.21 13.79 13.86
C LEU A 352 -5.30 14.74 13.30
N ARG A 353 -5.13 16.07 13.41
CA ARG A 353 -6.05 17.06 12.80
C ARG A 353 -6.10 16.91 11.28
N ARG A 354 -4.94 16.81 10.61
CA ARG A 354 -4.86 16.64 9.16
C ARG A 354 -5.41 15.28 8.70
N PHE A 355 -5.16 14.21 9.45
CA PHE A 355 -5.78 12.90 9.21
C PHE A 355 -7.31 12.97 9.29
N ILE A 356 -7.86 13.61 10.33
CA ILE A 356 -9.31 13.84 10.46
C ILE A 356 -9.87 14.60 9.25
N ALA A 357 -9.21 15.69 8.83
CA ALA A 357 -9.63 16.47 7.66
C ALA A 357 -9.60 15.64 6.35
N ALA A 358 -8.57 14.81 6.16
CA ALA A 358 -8.47 13.90 5.03
C ALA A 358 -9.57 12.82 5.05
N LEU A 359 -9.86 12.23 6.22
CA LEU A 359 -10.99 11.31 6.38
C LEU A 359 -12.35 11.98 6.10
N GLN A 360 -12.53 13.25 6.48
CA GLN A 360 -13.76 14.02 6.19
C GLN A 360 -13.91 14.27 4.68
N GLY A 361 -12.86 14.73 4.00
CA GLY A 361 -12.86 14.90 2.55
C GLY A 361 -13.15 13.60 1.81
N ARG A 362 -12.53 12.49 2.26
CA ARG A 362 -12.75 11.16 1.68
C ARG A 362 -14.15 10.61 1.94
N LEU A 363 -14.72 10.82 3.13
CA LEU A 363 -16.12 10.49 3.43
C LEU A 363 -17.08 11.27 2.52
N GLN A 364 -16.77 12.53 2.23
CA GLN A 364 -17.54 13.34 1.29
C GLN A 364 -17.40 12.84 -0.16
N GLU A 365 -16.20 12.51 -0.64
CA GLU A 365 -15.94 11.89 -1.95
C GLU A 365 -16.79 10.62 -2.13
N CYS A 366 -16.75 9.69 -1.16
CA CYS A 366 -17.53 8.46 -1.21
C CYS A 366 -19.04 8.70 -1.19
N ARG A 367 -19.53 9.63 -0.35
CA ARG A 367 -20.97 9.99 -0.29
C ARG A 367 -21.45 10.67 -1.57
N GLN A 368 -20.64 11.52 -2.20
CA GLN A 368 -20.98 12.18 -3.48
C GLN A 368 -21.00 11.18 -4.64
N ASN A 369 -20.01 10.30 -4.73
CA ASN A 369 -19.88 9.32 -5.80
C ASN A 369 -20.71 8.04 -5.57
N SER A 370 -21.38 7.90 -4.41
CA SER A 370 -22.10 6.70 -3.97
C SER A 370 -21.23 5.42 -3.97
N THR A 371 -19.95 5.57 -3.60
CA THR A 371 -18.96 4.48 -3.55
C THR A 371 -18.68 4.01 -2.13
N LEU A 372 -18.11 2.80 -2.02
CA LEU A 372 -17.59 2.27 -0.75
C LEU A 372 -16.27 2.98 -0.38
N LEU A 373 -15.84 2.82 0.88
CA LEU A 373 -14.53 3.25 1.34
C LEU A 373 -13.44 2.28 0.84
N GLU A 374 -13.11 2.37 -0.44
CA GLU A 374 -12.10 1.55 -1.10
C GLU A 374 -11.02 2.44 -1.73
N PRO A 375 -9.72 2.15 -1.52
CA PRO A 375 -9.19 1.09 -0.66
C PRO A 375 -9.40 1.32 0.85
N PRO A 376 -9.41 0.28 1.70
CA PRO A 376 -9.63 0.41 3.15
C PRO A 376 -8.60 1.36 3.80
N LEU A 377 -8.87 1.85 5.02
CA LEU A 377 -7.88 2.66 5.76
C LEU A 377 -6.66 1.79 6.05
N GLN A 378 -5.50 2.17 5.54
CA GLN A 378 -4.34 1.28 5.51
C GLN A 378 -3.00 1.97 5.76
N TYR A 379 -2.05 1.16 6.22
CA TYR A 379 -0.65 1.51 6.44
C TYR A 379 0.22 0.64 5.51
N VAL A 380 1.10 1.25 4.74
CA VAL A 380 2.20 0.55 4.03
C VAL A 380 3.49 0.76 4.81
N GLY A 381 4.33 -0.27 4.86
CA GLY A 381 5.67 -0.15 5.40
C GLY A 381 6.64 -1.25 4.96
N TYR A 382 7.93 -0.95 5.09
CA TYR A 382 9.06 -1.84 4.86
C TYR A 382 9.43 -2.65 6.11
N ALA A 383 9.96 -3.86 5.91
CA ALA A 383 10.77 -4.57 6.88
C ALA A 383 11.83 -5.48 6.24
N ILE A 384 12.96 -5.63 6.92
CA ILE A 384 14.00 -6.62 6.57
C ILE A 384 13.54 -8.08 6.80
N ARG A 385 12.56 -8.27 7.71
CA ARG A 385 11.80 -9.50 7.95
C ARG A 385 10.38 -9.11 8.36
N ALA A 386 9.44 -9.17 7.44
CA ALA A 386 8.09 -8.67 7.69
C ALA A 386 7.32 -9.54 8.71
N SER A 387 7.62 -10.84 8.86
CA SER A 387 7.00 -11.66 9.91
C SER A 387 7.39 -11.20 11.33
N GLN A 388 8.65 -10.86 11.59
CA GLN A 388 9.06 -10.25 12.86
C GLN A 388 8.41 -8.87 13.06
N ARG A 389 8.21 -8.11 11.98
CA ARG A 389 7.58 -6.78 12.04
C ARG A 389 6.07 -6.86 12.29
N ARG A 390 5.39 -7.87 11.76
CA ARG A 390 3.98 -8.21 12.03
C ARG A 390 3.76 -8.41 13.52
N ASP A 391 4.58 -9.25 14.16
CA ASP A 391 4.49 -9.51 15.59
C ASP A 391 4.74 -8.21 16.39
N GLN A 392 5.74 -7.40 15.99
CA GLN A 392 5.96 -6.07 16.57
C GLN A 392 4.79 -5.08 16.41
N HIS A 393 3.90 -5.26 15.42
CA HIS A 393 2.71 -4.44 15.23
C HIS A 393 1.49 -4.93 16.03
N PHE A 394 1.46 -6.20 16.44
CA PHE A 394 0.46 -6.73 17.38
C PHE A 394 0.81 -6.41 18.84
N ASP A 395 2.10 -6.23 19.14
CA ASP A 395 2.61 -5.59 20.36
C ASP A 395 2.23 -4.09 20.39
N LEU A 396 0.96 -3.79 20.70
CA LEU A 396 0.46 -2.41 20.82
C LEU A 396 1.29 -1.62 21.85
N GLY A 397 1.78 -0.44 21.47
CA GLY A 397 2.57 0.46 22.32
C GLY A 397 3.80 1.07 21.61
N LYS A 398 4.29 0.45 20.53
CA LYS A 398 5.51 0.91 19.84
C LYS A 398 5.28 2.16 18.98
N SER A 399 6.07 3.21 19.23
CA SER A 399 5.86 4.56 18.66
C SER A 399 5.83 4.66 17.13
N THR A 400 6.37 3.69 16.38
CA THR A 400 6.46 3.80 14.90
C THR A 400 5.14 3.60 14.18
N CYS A 401 4.14 2.99 14.81
CA CYS A 401 2.84 2.68 14.20
C CYS A 401 1.66 3.32 14.97
N TRP A 402 1.94 4.33 15.81
CA TRP A 402 1.03 4.89 16.81
C TRP A 402 -0.36 5.26 16.28
N LEU A 403 -0.48 5.78 15.06
CA LEU A 403 -1.78 6.17 14.48
C LEU A 403 -2.65 4.94 14.14
N SER A 404 -2.05 3.87 13.63
CA SER A 404 -2.75 2.59 13.42
C SER A 404 -3.14 1.94 14.74
N THR A 405 -2.26 1.96 15.76
CA THR A 405 -2.57 1.47 17.11
C THR A 405 -3.71 2.26 17.75
N PHE A 406 -3.68 3.59 17.66
CA PHE A 406 -4.73 4.47 18.17
C PHE A 406 -6.07 4.19 17.49
N LEU A 407 -6.08 4.10 16.15
CA LEU A 407 -7.30 3.79 15.40
C LEU A 407 -7.84 2.39 15.72
N GLN A 408 -6.98 1.37 15.92
CA GLN A 408 -7.41 0.05 16.38
C GLN A 408 -8.13 0.15 17.73
N LEU A 409 -7.59 0.89 18.69
CA LEU A 409 -8.25 1.04 20.00
C LEU A 409 -9.58 1.81 19.91
N VAL A 410 -9.69 2.80 19.02
CA VAL A 410 -10.97 3.46 18.72
C VAL A 410 -11.97 2.47 18.12
N CYS A 411 -11.56 1.64 17.17
CA CYS A 411 -12.39 0.59 16.59
C CYS A 411 -12.79 -0.48 17.61
N ASP A 412 -11.86 -0.99 18.42
CA ASP A 412 -12.11 -1.94 19.51
C ASP A 412 -13.11 -1.39 20.52
N LYS A 413 -13.05 -0.06 20.78
CA LYS A 413 -13.90 0.62 21.75
C LYS A 413 -15.32 0.90 21.24
N LEU A 414 -15.48 1.13 19.93
CA LEU A 414 -16.78 1.36 19.29
C LEU A 414 -17.46 0.05 18.88
N TRP A 415 -16.71 -0.91 18.35
CA TRP A 415 -17.20 -2.20 17.84
C TRP A 415 -16.21 -3.33 18.17
N PRO A 416 -16.21 -3.85 19.41
CA PRO A 416 -15.25 -4.85 19.87
C PRO A 416 -15.11 -6.05 18.92
N GLY A 417 -13.92 -6.21 18.31
CA GLY A 417 -13.61 -7.30 17.39
C GLY A 417 -14.28 -7.24 16.01
N LYS A 418 -15.04 -6.18 15.67
CA LYS A 418 -15.65 -6.01 14.33
C LYS A 418 -14.60 -5.74 13.25
N TYR A 419 -13.61 -4.90 13.58
CA TYR A 419 -12.55 -4.46 12.66
C TYR A 419 -11.17 -4.74 13.24
N SER A 420 -10.25 -5.20 12.41
CA SER A 420 -8.83 -5.37 12.78
C SER A 420 -7.89 -5.00 11.64
N PHE A 421 -6.67 -4.61 12.00
CA PHE A 421 -5.59 -4.49 11.02
C PHE A 421 -5.08 -5.86 10.61
N GLY A 422 -5.32 -6.19 9.35
CA GLY A 422 -4.63 -7.30 8.69
C GLY A 422 -3.12 -7.06 8.56
N PHE A 423 -2.44 -8.06 8.01
CA PHE A 423 -1.06 -7.98 7.58
C PHE A 423 -0.94 -8.84 6.32
N LEU A 424 -0.51 -8.23 5.22
CA LEU A 424 -0.27 -8.92 3.96
C LEU A 424 1.07 -8.43 3.41
N VAL A 425 1.99 -9.34 3.13
CA VAL A 425 3.22 -9.02 2.40
C VAL A 425 2.87 -8.95 0.91
N ILE A 426 3.22 -7.84 0.26
CA ILE A 426 2.72 -7.50 -1.09
C ILE A 426 3.82 -7.34 -2.14
N CYS A 427 5.07 -7.10 -1.73
CA CYS A 427 6.20 -6.99 -2.64
C CYS A 427 7.46 -7.53 -1.97
N PRO A 428 8.20 -8.50 -2.58
CA PRO A 428 9.57 -8.79 -2.17
C PRO A 428 10.46 -7.58 -2.51
N ILE A 429 11.51 -7.33 -1.73
CA ILE A 429 12.57 -6.40 -2.12
C ILE A 429 13.76 -7.25 -2.55
N VAL A 430 14.26 -6.99 -3.75
CA VAL A 430 15.29 -7.81 -4.41
C VAL A 430 16.66 -7.15 -4.48
N GLU A 431 16.69 -5.82 -4.39
CA GLU A 431 17.89 -4.99 -4.46
C GLU A 431 17.83 -3.87 -3.40
N GLU A 432 18.99 -3.30 -3.11
CA GLU A 432 19.22 -2.47 -1.93
C GLU A 432 18.65 -1.05 -2.03
N ASP A 433 18.76 -0.47 -3.22
CA ASP A 433 18.28 0.85 -3.60
C ASP A 433 16.77 0.84 -3.87
N ILE A 434 16.23 -0.22 -4.47
CA ILE A 434 14.80 -0.41 -4.78
C ILE A 434 13.89 -0.29 -3.55
N GLY A 435 14.35 -0.66 -2.35
CA GLY A 435 13.48 -0.72 -1.16
C GLY A 435 12.90 0.64 -0.70
N ALA A 436 13.56 1.76 -0.99
CA ALA A 436 13.01 3.09 -0.72
C ALA A 436 11.94 3.53 -1.76
N PRO A 437 12.21 3.51 -3.08
CA PRO A 437 11.19 3.61 -4.12
C PRO A 437 9.98 2.70 -3.89
N ALA A 438 10.18 1.43 -3.49
CA ALA A 438 9.11 0.48 -3.24
C ALA A 438 8.18 0.90 -2.10
N GLU A 439 8.72 1.34 -0.95
CA GLU A 439 7.90 1.83 0.16
C GLU A 439 7.17 3.12 -0.22
N ILE A 440 7.83 4.03 -0.94
CA ILE A 440 7.26 5.33 -1.38
C ILE A 440 6.13 5.11 -2.40
N LEU A 441 6.42 4.43 -3.51
CA LEU A 441 5.46 4.11 -4.57
C LEU A 441 4.22 3.45 -3.98
N LEU A 442 4.40 2.34 -3.25
CA LEU A 442 3.26 1.61 -2.70
C LEU A 442 2.49 2.40 -1.64
N THR A 443 3.13 3.35 -0.93
CA THR A 443 2.42 4.28 -0.02
C THR A 443 1.56 5.29 -0.79
N TRP A 444 2.04 5.83 -1.93
CA TRP A 444 1.24 6.69 -2.81
C TRP A 444 0.06 5.93 -3.45
N LEU A 445 0.35 4.79 -4.08
CA LEU A 445 -0.65 3.98 -4.80
C LEU A 445 -1.78 3.50 -3.88
N SER A 446 -1.44 3.08 -2.66
CA SER A 446 -2.39 2.63 -1.64
C SER A 446 -3.15 3.75 -0.93
N ARG A 447 -2.85 5.02 -1.22
CA ARG A 447 -3.32 6.19 -0.43
C ARG A 447 -2.96 6.09 1.07
N SER A 448 -1.84 5.44 1.41
CA SER A 448 -1.48 5.14 2.81
C SER A 448 -0.95 6.33 3.61
N TYR A 449 -0.64 7.48 3.01
CA TYR A 449 -0.22 8.66 3.79
C TYR A 449 -1.35 9.24 4.65
N PHE A 450 -1.04 9.74 5.85
CA PHE A 450 -2.06 10.29 6.76
C PHE A 450 -2.83 11.50 6.17
N HIS A 451 -2.20 12.32 5.34
CA HIS A 451 -2.86 13.42 4.63
C HIS A 451 -3.77 12.97 3.46
N ALA A 452 -3.69 11.69 3.08
CA ALA A 452 -4.58 11.03 2.11
C ALA A 452 -5.74 10.27 2.78
N GLY A 453 -5.79 10.26 4.12
CA GLY A 453 -6.68 9.40 4.89
C GLY A 453 -6.14 7.99 5.14
N GLY A 454 -4.86 7.73 4.86
CA GLY A 454 -4.14 6.53 5.29
C GLY A 454 -3.52 6.66 6.68
N LEU A 455 -2.58 5.77 7.02
CA LEU A 455 -2.04 5.64 8.39
C LEU A 455 -0.50 5.73 8.50
N SER A 456 0.21 5.85 7.38
CA SER A 456 1.65 6.13 7.33
C SER A 456 1.89 7.60 7.69
N VAL A 457 2.47 7.81 8.88
CA VAL A 457 2.75 9.15 9.46
C VAL A 457 4.18 9.64 9.16
N GLY A 458 5.12 8.72 9.01
CA GLY A 458 6.47 9.04 8.55
C GLY A 458 6.53 9.09 7.01
N GLN A 459 7.52 9.82 6.50
CA GLN A 459 7.95 9.74 5.11
C GLN A 459 8.35 8.29 4.78
N ALA A 460 7.76 7.72 3.73
CA ALA A 460 8.15 6.40 3.25
C ALA A 460 9.59 6.43 2.68
N GLY A 461 10.25 5.28 2.63
CA GLY A 461 11.66 5.17 2.26
C GLY A 461 12.64 5.68 3.34
N GLY A 462 12.21 6.54 4.26
CA GLY A 462 13.06 7.15 5.29
C GLY A 462 13.58 6.20 6.39
N SER A 463 13.11 4.95 6.45
CA SER A 463 13.53 3.94 7.46
C SER A 463 14.29 2.74 6.86
N THR A 464 14.88 2.91 5.69
CA THR A 464 15.44 1.82 4.86
C THR A 464 16.90 1.46 5.15
N THR A 465 17.57 2.11 6.11
CA THR A 465 19.00 1.92 6.43
C THR A 465 19.41 0.47 6.73
N SER A 466 18.47 -0.42 7.10
CA SER A 466 18.74 -1.86 7.26
C SER A 466 19.01 -2.61 5.96
N LEU A 467 18.55 -2.11 4.79
CA LEU A 467 18.89 -2.65 3.47
C LEU A 467 20.40 -2.60 3.21
N LEU A 468 21.10 -1.61 3.76
CA LEU A 468 22.55 -1.44 3.58
C LEU A 468 23.39 -2.56 4.23
N MET A 469 22.76 -3.43 5.02
CA MET A 469 23.31 -4.64 5.64
C MET A 469 24.72 -4.49 6.25
N HIS A 470 25.02 -3.35 6.89
CA HIS A 470 26.35 -3.01 7.44
C HIS A 470 26.95 -4.00 8.47
N LYS A 471 26.23 -5.05 8.86
CA LYS A 471 26.70 -6.15 9.71
C LYS A 471 27.23 -7.36 8.93
N LEU A 472 27.01 -7.42 7.62
CA LEU A 472 27.54 -8.44 6.73
C LEU A 472 28.87 -7.98 6.09
N SER A 473 29.67 -8.92 5.61
CA SER A 473 30.76 -8.61 4.68
C SER A 473 30.19 -8.24 3.31
N GLN A 474 30.95 -7.49 2.50
CA GLN A 474 30.53 -7.13 1.14
C GLN A 474 30.19 -8.38 0.29
N ALA A 475 30.95 -9.47 0.42
CA ALA A 475 30.68 -10.72 -0.27
C ALA A 475 29.34 -11.34 0.17
N ALA A 476 29.09 -11.47 1.47
CA ALA A 476 27.83 -12.04 1.99
C ALA A 476 26.60 -11.16 1.70
N ARG A 477 26.80 -9.83 1.59
CA ARG A 477 25.75 -8.89 1.16
C ARG A 477 25.43 -9.00 -0.34
N LEU A 478 26.43 -9.20 -1.19
CA LEU A 478 26.23 -9.45 -2.62
C LEU A 478 25.59 -10.83 -2.87
N GLU A 479 26.01 -11.85 -2.12
CA GLU A 479 25.40 -13.19 -2.12
C GLU A 479 23.92 -13.12 -1.68
N PHE A 480 23.63 -12.44 -0.56
CA PHE A 480 22.26 -12.22 -0.10
C PHE A 480 21.37 -11.53 -1.15
N TRP A 481 21.84 -10.43 -1.76
CA TRP A 481 21.05 -9.73 -2.76
C TRP A 481 20.84 -10.54 -4.04
N LYS A 482 21.86 -11.28 -4.48
CA LYS A 482 21.72 -12.24 -5.57
C LYS A 482 20.68 -13.32 -5.25
N ASP A 483 20.67 -13.87 -4.04
CA ASP A 483 19.66 -14.86 -3.63
C ASP A 483 18.23 -14.27 -3.67
N CYS A 484 18.07 -12.97 -3.38
CA CYS A 484 16.78 -12.28 -3.50
C CYS A 484 16.35 -12.06 -4.97
N GLN A 485 17.30 -11.69 -5.84
CA GLN A 485 17.06 -11.58 -7.29
C GLN A 485 16.70 -12.95 -7.89
N ASP A 486 17.51 -13.98 -7.62
CA ASP A 486 17.26 -15.36 -8.08
C ASP A 486 15.88 -15.85 -7.59
N TRP A 487 15.51 -15.61 -6.32
CA TRP A 487 14.19 -15.96 -5.78
C TRP A 487 13.05 -15.30 -6.55
N MET A 488 13.12 -13.99 -6.84
CA MET A 488 12.10 -13.29 -7.62
C MET A 488 11.99 -13.88 -9.03
N LEU A 489 13.11 -14.15 -9.68
CA LEU A 489 13.15 -14.71 -11.04
C LEU A 489 12.63 -16.15 -11.12
N THR A 490 12.59 -16.90 -10.01
CA THR A 490 12.03 -18.26 -9.96
C THR A 490 10.59 -18.32 -9.44
N GLU A 491 10.20 -17.44 -8.51
CA GLU A 491 8.92 -17.56 -7.77
C GLU A 491 7.83 -16.56 -8.21
N THR A 492 8.19 -15.56 -9.03
CA THR A 492 7.27 -14.53 -9.57
C THR A 492 7.31 -14.48 -11.10
N ASP A 493 6.27 -13.94 -11.73
CA ASP A 493 6.20 -13.75 -13.18
C ASP A 493 7.03 -12.55 -13.70
N HIS A 494 7.97 -12.01 -12.91
CA HIS A 494 8.70 -10.77 -13.19
C HIS A 494 9.22 -10.64 -14.63
N GLN A 495 9.85 -11.68 -15.19
CA GLN A 495 10.37 -11.62 -16.57
C GLN A 495 9.26 -11.51 -17.63
N ALA A 496 8.09 -12.11 -17.39
CA ALA A 496 6.93 -12.02 -18.27
C ALA A 496 6.24 -10.66 -18.13
N SER A 497 6.05 -10.19 -16.88
CA SER A 497 5.50 -8.87 -16.57
C SER A 497 6.34 -7.73 -17.16
N MET A 498 7.67 -7.79 -17.00
CA MET A 498 8.60 -6.80 -17.56
C MET A 498 8.55 -6.78 -19.09
N LYS A 499 8.50 -7.95 -19.73
CA LYS A 499 8.35 -8.06 -21.19
C LYS A 499 7.00 -7.50 -21.69
N LEU A 500 5.92 -7.69 -20.92
CA LEU A 500 4.60 -7.15 -21.23
C LEU A 500 4.55 -5.62 -21.07
N GLU A 501 5.09 -5.08 -19.99
CA GLU A 501 5.19 -3.63 -19.75
C GLU A 501 6.03 -2.94 -20.85
N LEU A 502 7.18 -3.52 -21.23
CA LEU A 502 7.98 -3.04 -22.36
C LEU A 502 7.24 -3.12 -23.72
N GLY A 503 6.20 -3.95 -23.83
CA GLY A 503 5.26 -3.95 -24.95
C GLY A 503 4.26 -2.79 -24.86
N ARG A 504 3.45 -2.77 -23.79
CA ARG A 504 2.45 -1.71 -23.50
C ARG A 504 3.04 -0.31 -23.63
N ARG A 505 4.25 -0.09 -23.11
CA ARG A 505 4.98 1.19 -23.17
C ARG A 505 5.33 1.65 -24.60
N ARG A 506 5.67 0.72 -25.50
CA ARG A 506 5.91 1.04 -26.92
C ARG A 506 4.60 1.39 -27.62
N GLU A 507 3.54 0.65 -27.33
CA GLU A 507 2.20 0.89 -27.88
C GLU A 507 1.60 2.22 -27.36
N LEU A 508 1.88 2.60 -26.11
CA LEU A 508 1.51 3.90 -25.54
C LEU A 508 2.24 5.05 -26.24
N VAL A 509 3.57 4.95 -26.43
CA VAL A 509 4.35 5.98 -27.16
C VAL A 509 3.90 6.07 -28.62
N GLN A 510 3.61 4.96 -29.29
CA GLN A 510 3.05 4.97 -30.65
C GLN A 510 1.67 5.62 -30.72
N ARG A 511 0.79 5.39 -29.74
CA ARG A 511 -0.50 6.07 -29.63
C ARG A 511 -0.33 7.57 -29.39
N GLN A 512 0.60 7.98 -28.53
CA GLN A 512 0.88 9.39 -28.25
C GLN A 512 1.39 10.12 -29.50
N LEU A 513 2.39 9.58 -30.19
CA LEU A 513 2.90 10.15 -31.44
C LEU A 513 1.81 10.27 -32.52
N ALA A 514 0.96 9.25 -32.70
CA ALA A 514 -0.14 9.31 -33.66
C ALA A 514 -1.22 10.36 -33.30
N ILE A 515 -1.39 10.69 -32.02
CA ILE A 515 -2.28 11.77 -31.55
C ILE A 515 -1.63 13.14 -31.81
N GLU A 516 -0.33 13.28 -31.53
CA GLU A 516 0.44 14.51 -31.81
C GLU A 516 0.50 14.81 -33.31
N GLU A 517 0.77 13.82 -34.16
CA GLU A 517 0.75 13.94 -35.62
C GLU A 517 -0.63 14.40 -36.13
N ALA A 518 -1.72 13.81 -35.62
CA ALA A 518 -3.09 14.18 -36.00
C ALA A 518 -3.49 15.58 -35.49
N GLN A 519 -2.96 16.02 -34.35
CA GLN A 519 -3.14 17.40 -33.85
C GLN A 519 -2.42 18.40 -34.76
N VAL A 520 -1.16 18.14 -35.10
CA VAL A 520 -0.37 18.99 -36.01
C VAL A 520 -0.98 19.04 -37.41
N GLU A 521 -1.51 17.95 -37.94
CA GLU A 521 -2.26 17.95 -39.22
C GLU A 521 -3.53 18.81 -39.14
N SER A 522 -4.27 18.72 -38.03
CA SER A 522 -5.47 19.53 -37.80
C SER A 522 -5.16 21.03 -37.64
N GLU A 523 -4.09 21.39 -36.94
CA GLU A 523 -3.63 22.78 -36.81
C GLU A 523 -3.16 23.34 -38.16
N PHE A 524 -2.40 22.54 -38.93
CA PHE A 524 -1.95 22.93 -40.27
C PHE A 524 -3.13 23.15 -41.23
N ALA A 525 -4.14 22.27 -41.22
CA ALA A 525 -5.35 22.42 -42.03
C ALA A 525 -6.18 23.65 -41.62
N GLN A 526 -6.20 24.03 -40.34
CA GLN A 526 -6.79 25.30 -39.90
C GLN A 526 -6.02 26.50 -40.46
N VAL A 527 -4.69 26.51 -40.36
CA VAL A 527 -3.84 27.60 -40.87
C VAL A 527 -3.94 27.75 -42.40
N GLU A 528 -4.02 26.65 -43.16
CA GLU A 528 -4.28 26.72 -44.61
C GLU A 528 -5.66 27.33 -44.93
N SER A 529 -6.69 26.99 -44.14
CA SER A 529 -8.05 27.56 -44.28
C SER A 529 -8.06 29.07 -43.98
N GLU A 530 -7.43 29.49 -42.89
CA GLU A 530 -7.29 30.91 -42.52
C GLU A 530 -6.49 31.68 -43.59
N PHE A 531 -5.39 31.12 -44.09
CA PHE A 531 -4.60 31.73 -45.17
C PHE A 531 -5.40 31.84 -46.48
N ALA A 532 -6.21 30.82 -46.81
CA ALA A 532 -7.11 30.86 -47.96
C ALA A 532 -8.19 31.95 -47.82
N GLN A 533 -8.74 32.14 -46.62
CA GLN A 533 -9.68 33.23 -46.33
C GLN A 533 -9.00 34.60 -46.47
N VAL A 534 -7.85 34.83 -45.84
CA VAL A 534 -7.09 36.10 -45.95
C VAL A 534 -6.76 36.41 -47.42
N LYS A 535 -6.36 35.41 -48.20
CA LYS A 535 -6.09 35.54 -49.64
C LYS A 535 -7.35 35.91 -50.44
N PHE A 536 -8.51 35.39 -50.08
CA PHE A 536 -9.80 35.78 -50.67
C PHE A 536 -10.19 37.22 -50.31
N GLU A 537 -10.05 37.62 -49.04
CA GLU A 537 -10.34 38.98 -48.57
C GLU A 537 -9.45 40.02 -49.25
N LEU A 538 -8.14 39.75 -49.36
CA LEU A 538 -7.20 40.60 -50.12
C LEU A 538 -7.60 40.73 -51.60
N ALA A 539 -8.11 39.67 -52.23
CA ALA A 539 -8.61 39.73 -53.61
C ALA A 539 -9.89 40.58 -53.74
N GLN A 540 -10.79 40.56 -52.74
CA GLN A 540 -11.95 41.47 -52.71
C GLN A 540 -11.52 42.92 -52.48
N ILE A 541 -10.54 43.17 -51.60
CA ILE A 541 -9.99 44.52 -51.35
C ILE A 541 -9.37 45.09 -52.63
N ALA A 542 -8.53 44.32 -53.33
CA ALA A 542 -7.92 44.74 -54.60
C ALA A 542 -8.98 45.10 -55.65
N LYS A 543 -9.99 44.23 -55.85
CA LYS A 543 -11.10 44.46 -56.79
C LYS A 543 -11.96 45.68 -56.42
N ASN A 544 -12.12 45.97 -55.13
CA ASN A 544 -12.83 47.17 -54.67
C ASN A 544 -11.99 48.44 -54.90
N ALA A 545 -10.67 48.37 -54.77
CA ALA A 545 -9.76 49.48 -55.08
C ALA A 545 -9.75 49.78 -56.60
N GLU A 546 -9.69 48.76 -57.46
CA GLU A 546 -9.85 48.91 -58.92
C GLU A 546 -11.17 49.60 -59.27
N ARG A 547 -12.27 49.23 -58.59
CA ARG A 547 -13.59 49.82 -58.80
C ARG A 547 -13.67 51.27 -58.33
N LEU A 548 -12.98 51.64 -57.25
CA LEU A 548 -12.88 53.02 -56.78
C LEU A 548 -12.09 53.88 -57.78
N ALA A 549 -10.92 53.42 -58.22
CA ALA A 549 -10.12 54.13 -59.22
C ALA A 549 -10.84 54.30 -60.57
N ALA A 550 -11.74 53.37 -60.94
CA ALA A 550 -12.60 53.49 -62.11
C ALA A 550 -13.77 54.48 -61.93
N LEU A 551 -14.18 54.78 -60.69
CA LEU A 551 -15.16 55.83 -60.39
C LEU A 551 -14.49 57.21 -60.34
N GLU A 552 -13.28 57.31 -59.79
CA GLU A 552 -12.44 58.53 -59.82
C GLU A 552 -12.05 58.99 -61.24
N GLN A 553 -12.23 58.13 -62.26
CA GLN A 553 -12.05 58.47 -63.68
C GLN A 553 -13.36 58.88 -64.40
N LEU A 554 -14.49 58.90 -63.68
CA LEU A 554 -15.81 59.28 -64.20
C LEU A 554 -16.34 60.61 -63.60
N GLU A 555 -15.63 61.18 -62.63
CA GLU A 555 -15.87 62.52 -62.05
C GLU A 555 -15.01 63.62 -62.72
#